data_AF-A0A971HDT0-F1
#
_entry.id   AF-A0A971HDT0-F1
#
_cell.length_a   1.000
_cell.length_b   1.000
_cell.length_c   1.000
_cell.angle_alpha   90.00
_cell.angle_beta   90.00
_cell.angle_gamma   90.00
#
_symmetry.space_group_name_H-M   'P 1'
#
loop_
_entity.id
_entity.type
_entity.pdbx_description
1 polymer ?
#
loop_
_entity_poly.entity_id
_entity_poly.type
_entity_poly.pdbx_seq_one_letter_code
_entity_poly.pdbx_strand_id
1 'polypeptide(L)'
;MVLTKKHIGGPRTGIVIAGFGEKDMFPKLINAEFMGVYLNTLKYDNKNITAISNENEATIIPFAQDDVISTFMTGIDQDLKLDILKTIEKYKMENCNNEECVDMLKKDVRERIELWSRQYHINPIMETVSIAPKEELAQMAETLVNLTSFRRNLSMDEFSQSVGGPIDVALITKGDGFIWMKRKHYFDLNINQHFVQNYFRDNRRDNRYDVDNRE
;
A
#
# COMPACT_ATOMS: atom_id res chain seq x y z
N MET A 1 -0.66 39.87 -16.38
CA MET A 1 0.43 38.90 -16.13
C MET A 1 -0.07 37.93 -15.08
N VAL A 2 -0.23 36.65 -15.41
CA VAL A 2 -0.63 35.61 -14.45
C VAL A 2 0.60 34.81 -14.09
N LEU A 3 1.02 34.87 -12.83
CA LEU A 3 2.11 34.08 -12.28
C LEU A 3 1.47 32.90 -11.53
N THR A 4 1.88 31.66 -11.86
CA THR A 4 1.44 30.46 -11.13
C THR A 4 2.65 29.60 -10.76
N LYS A 5 2.57 28.90 -9.62
CA LYS A 5 3.60 28.03 -9.05
C LYS A 5 3.00 26.65 -8.82
N LYS A 6 3.80 25.58 -8.97
CA LYS A 6 3.37 24.22 -8.62
C LYS A 6 3.00 24.18 -7.13
N HIS A 7 1.70 24.15 -6.83
CA HIS A 7 1.19 23.98 -5.47
C HIS A 7 0.91 22.50 -5.25
N ILE A 8 1.76 21.82 -4.48
CA ILE A 8 1.69 20.37 -4.23
C ILE A 8 0.97 20.05 -2.90
N GLY A 9 0.67 21.08 -2.10
CA GLY A 9 -0.03 20.94 -0.82
C GLY A 9 -1.55 20.79 -0.98
N GLY A 10 -2.17 20.08 -0.03
CA GLY A 10 -3.61 19.83 0.05
C GLY A 10 -3.93 18.32 0.17
N PRO A 11 -5.16 17.98 0.60
CA PRO A 11 -5.62 16.60 0.61
C PRO A 11 -5.61 16.02 -0.82
N ARG A 12 -5.24 14.75 -0.94
CA ARG A 12 -5.19 14.04 -2.22
C ARG A 12 -6.05 12.79 -2.16
N THR A 13 -6.58 12.43 -3.32
CA THR A 13 -7.24 11.15 -3.53
C THR A 13 -6.47 10.39 -4.59
N GLY A 14 -5.99 9.20 -4.26
CA GLY A 14 -5.39 8.28 -5.22
C GLY A 14 -6.46 7.36 -5.82
N ILE A 15 -6.41 7.16 -7.13
CA ILE A 15 -7.14 6.08 -7.80
C ILE A 15 -6.12 5.11 -8.39
N VAL A 16 -6.31 3.83 -8.10
CA VAL A 16 -5.48 2.74 -8.62
C VAL A 16 -6.35 1.82 -9.45
N ILE A 17 -5.89 1.53 -10.66
CA ILE A 17 -6.50 0.56 -11.57
C ILE A 17 -5.43 -0.50 -11.84
N ALA A 18 -5.71 -1.76 -11.48
CA ALA A 18 -4.79 -2.88 -11.67
C ALA A 18 -5.50 -4.05 -12.34
N GLY A 19 -4.79 -4.77 -13.21
CA GLY A 19 -5.31 -5.94 -13.90
C GLY A 19 -4.65 -6.17 -15.26
N PHE A 20 -5.40 -6.79 -16.19
CA PHE A 20 -4.94 -7.12 -17.53
C PHE A 20 -5.82 -6.40 -18.56
N GLY A 21 -5.21 -5.74 -19.54
CA GLY A 21 -5.91 -5.35 -20.76
C GLY A 21 -6.26 -6.58 -21.62
N GLU A 22 -7.26 -6.43 -22.50
CA GLU A 22 -7.68 -7.51 -23.41
C GLU A 22 -6.50 -8.10 -24.19
N LYS A 23 -5.64 -7.21 -24.72
CA LYS A 23 -4.47 -7.56 -25.52
C LYS A 23 -3.18 -7.72 -24.71
N ASP A 24 -3.22 -7.47 -23.40
CA ASP A 24 -2.01 -7.46 -22.58
C ASP A 24 -1.64 -8.87 -22.12
N MET A 25 -0.41 -9.30 -22.36
CA MET A 25 0.08 -10.59 -21.88
C MET A 25 0.33 -10.58 -20.36
N PHE A 26 0.80 -9.45 -19.83
CA PHE A 26 1.21 -9.26 -18.45
C PHE A 26 0.34 -8.23 -17.72
N PRO A 27 0.27 -8.27 -16.37
CA PRO A 27 -0.51 -7.31 -15.61
C PRO A 27 0.09 -5.91 -15.68
N LYS A 28 -0.79 -4.92 -15.55
CA LYS A 28 -0.45 -3.50 -15.47
C LYS A 28 -1.17 -2.84 -14.31
N LEU A 29 -0.57 -1.78 -13.81
CA LEU A 29 -1.11 -0.90 -12.80
C LEU A 29 -1.03 0.55 -13.30
N ILE A 30 -2.12 1.28 -13.15
CA ILE A 30 -2.21 2.70 -13.41
C ILE A 30 -2.62 3.37 -12.12
N ASN A 31 -1.81 4.30 -11.62
CA ASN A 31 -2.16 5.16 -10.50
C ASN A 31 -2.19 6.63 -10.91
N ALA A 32 -3.18 7.35 -10.38
CA ALA A 32 -3.32 8.78 -10.56
C ALA A 32 -3.73 9.43 -9.23
N GLU A 33 -3.15 10.60 -8.94
CA GLU A 33 -3.48 11.39 -7.77
C GLU A 33 -4.26 12.64 -8.16
N PHE A 34 -5.36 12.90 -7.45
CA PHE A 34 -6.25 14.01 -7.68
C PHE A 34 -6.18 14.98 -6.49
N MET A 35 -6.05 16.26 -6.79
CA MET A 35 -5.89 17.34 -5.80
C MET A 35 -7.13 18.25 -5.71
N GLY A 36 -8.25 17.81 -6.27
CA GLY A 36 -9.52 18.55 -6.32
C GLY A 36 -9.76 19.32 -7.61
N VAL A 37 -10.80 20.16 -7.61
CA VAL A 37 -11.21 20.97 -8.77
C VAL A 37 -10.94 22.43 -8.48
N TYR A 38 -10.26 23.12 -9.41
CA TYR A 38 -10.02 24.55 -9.34
C TYR A 38 -10.54 25.22 -10.62
N LEU A 39 -11.39 26.24 -10.50
CA LEU A 39 -12.00 26.95 -11.64
C LEU A 39 -12.58 25.98 -12.70
N ASN A 40 -13.38 25.01 -12.23
CA ASN A 40 -14.00 23.96 -13.05
C ASN A 40 -13.02 23.04 -13.82
N THR A 41 -11.74 23.04 -13.42
CA THR A 41 -10.70 22.19 -14.01
C THR A 41 -10.17 21.24 -12.94
N LEU A 42 -10.22 19.94 -13.22
CA LEU A 42 -9.67 18.92 -12.33
C LEU A 42 -8.15 19.06 -12.28
N LYS A 43 -7.61 19.20 -11.08
CA LYS A 43 -6.18 19.21 -10.85
C LYS A 43 -5.74 17.81 -10.43
N TYR A 44 -4.85 17.21 -11.20
CA TYR A 44 -4.32 15.88 -10.96
C TYR A 44 -2.83 15.85 -11.30
N ASP A 45 -2.09 14.93 -10.70
CA ASP A 45 -0.70 14.65 -11.09
C ASP A 45 -0.65 13.63 -12.22
N ASN A 46 0.50 13.53 -12.89
CA ASN A 46 0.68 12.62 -14.01
C ASN A 46 0.33 11.18 -13.63
N LYS A 47 -0.25 10.46 -14.60
CA LYS A 47 -0.53 9.03 -14.46
C LYS A 47 0.79 8.28 -14.41
N ASN A 48 1.01 7.54 -13.33
CA ASN A 48 2.11 6.61 -13.24
C ASN A 48 1.60 5.24 -13.72
N ILE A 49 2.34 4.65 -14.64
CA ILE A 49 2.01 3.34 -15.22
C ILE A 49 3.14 2.41 -14.86
N THR A 50 2.82 1.34 -14.15
CA THR A 50 3.74 0.24 -13.90
C THR A 50 3.25 -0.98 -14.67
N ALA A 51 4.12 -1.57 -15.46
CA ALA A 51 3.83 -2.77 -16.24
C ALA A 51 4.82 -3.86 -15.90
N ILE A 52 4.32 -5.08 -15.75
CA ILE A 52 5.17 -6.27 -15.73
C ILE A 52 5.53 -6.63 -17.18
N SER A 53 6.78 -7.01 -17.39
CA SER A 53 7.32 -7.45 -18.68
C SER A 53 8.41 -8.49 -18.46
N ASN A 54 9.04 -8.96 -19.54
CA ASN A 54 10.17 -9.89 -19.44
C ASN A 54 11.41 -9.24 -18.78
N GLU A 55 11.51 -7.91 -18.81
CA GLU A 55 12.60 -7.16 -18.19
C GLU A 55 12.27 -6.73 -16.75
N ASN A 56 10.98 -6.63 -16.42
CA ASN A 56 10.47 -6.26 -15.10
C ASN A 56 9.45 -7.31 -14.65
N GLU A 57 9.95 -8.40 -14.08
CA GLU A 57 9.14 -9.59 -13.79
C GLU A 57 8.23 -9.42 -12.56
N ALA A 58 8.58 -8.52 -11.65
CA ALA A 58 7.83 -8.30 -10.42
C ALA A 58 7.89 -6.84 -9.96
N THR A 59 6.88 -6.41 -9.21
CA THR A 59 6.88 -5.10 -8.55
C THR A 59 6.06 -5.15 -7.26
N ILE A 60 6.49 -4.41 -6.24
CA ILE A 60 5.72 -4.16 -5.01
C ILE A 60 5.48 -2.66 -4.94
N ILE A 61 4.21 -2.25 -4.92
CA ILE A 61 3.83 -0.83 -4.89
C ILE A 61 2.95 -0.58 -3.67
N PRO A 62 3.48 0.08 -2.62
CA PRO A 62 2.66 0.56 -1.52
C PRO A 62 1.87 1.82 -1.95
N PHE A 63 0.57 1.89 -1.59
CA PHE A 63 -0.27 3.08 -1.79
C PHE A 63 -0.69 3.77 -0.49
N ALA A 64 -0.58 3.06 0.63
CA ALA A 64 -0.72 3.64 1.96
C ALA A 64 0.62 4.19 2.44
N GLN A 65 0.70 4.61 3.71
CA GLN A 65 1.95 5.00 4.36
C GLN A 65 3.06 3.99 4.05
N ASP A 66 4.06 4.43 3.28
CA ASP A 66 5.05 3.61 2.61
C ASP A 66 6.36 3.49 3.41
N ASP A 67 6.49 4.21 4.52
CA ASP A 67 7.70 4.22 5.36
C ASP A 67 8.02 2.83 5.93
N VAL A 68 7.00 2.10 6.41
CA VAL A 68 7.21 0.76 6.97
C VAL A 68 7.62 -0.24 5.89
N ILE A 69 6.93 -0.21 4.75
CA ILE A 69 7.18 -1.11 3.63
C ILE A 69 8.52 -0.77 2.98
N SER A 70 8.84 0.51 2.78
CA SER A 70 10.13 0.95 2.25
C SER A 70 11.29 0.57 3.16
N THR A 71 11.13 0.69 4.49
CA THR A 71 12.15 0.22 5.44
C THR A 71 12.36 -1.28 5.32
N PHE A 72 11.28 -2.06 5.20
CA PHE A 72 11.38 -3.51 4.98
C PHE A 72 12.09 -3.85 3.67
N MET A 73 11.69 -3.21 2.57
CA MET A 73 12.25 -3.47 1.23
C MET A 73 13.71 -3.03 1.10
N THR A 74 14.06 -1.89 1.68
CA THR A 74 15.41 -1.31 1.57
C THR A 74 16.36 -1.79 2.67
N GLY A 75 15.83 -2.31 3.77
CA GLY A 75 16.58 -2.67 4.97
C GLY A 75 17.01 -1.48 5.84
N ILE A 76 16.67 -0.24 5.45
CA ILE A 76 17.19 0.97 6.07
C ILE A 76 16.05 1.96 6.30
N ASP A 77 15.93 2.42 7.54
CA ASP A 77 14.99 3.49 7.89
C ASP A 77 15.45 4.82 7.29
N GLN A 78 14.50 5.54 6.67
CA GLN A 78 14.80 6.78 5.94
C GLN A 78 15.26 7.91 6.87
N ASP A 79 14.72 7.99 8.08
CA ASP A 79 15.11 9.02 9.05
C ASP A 79 16.53 8.75 9.57
N LEU A 80 16.87 7.48 9.81
CA LEU A 80 18.24 7.08 10.13
C LEU A 80 19.21 7.44 9.01
N LYS A 81 18.85 7.16 7.74
CA LYS A 81 19.66 7.55 6.58
C LYS A 81 19.91 9.06 6.55
N LEU A 82 18.86 9.87 6.80
CA LEU A 82 18.98 11.32 6.83
C LEU A 82 19.82 11.82 8.00
N ASP A 83 19.70 11.20 9.18
CA ASP A 83 20.47 11.57 10.37
C ASP A 83 21.97 11.30 10.20
N ILE A 84 22.33 10.18 9.58
CA ILE A 84 23.72 9.88 9.20
C ILE A 84 24.27 10.95 8.26
N LEU A 85 23.51 11.33 7.22
CA LEU A 85 23.94 12.36 6.27
C LEU A 85 24.07 13.75 6.91
N LYS A 86 23.21 14.09 7.88
CA LYS A 86 23.32 15.32 8.68
C LYS A 86 24.55 15.29 9.59
N THR A 87 24.88 14.14 10.15
CA THR A 87 26.07 13.99 10.99
C THR A 87 27.34 14.29 10.20
N ILE A 88 27.42 13.83 8.95
CA ILE A 88 28.55 14.15 8.04
C ILE A 88 28.71 15.66 7.85
N GLU A 89 27.62 16.41 7.76
CA GLU A 89 27.65 17.87 7.61
C GLU A 89 28.29 18.59 8.81
N LYS A 90 28.13 18.03 10.01
CA LYS A 90 28.61 18.62 11.25
C LYS A 90 30.13 18.52 11.41
N TYR A 91 30.76 17.51 10.80
CA TYR A 91 32.20 17.27 10.95
C TYR A 91 32.95 17.80 9.72
N LYS A 92 33.59 18.98 9.88
CA LYS A 92 34.65 19.42 8.97
C LYS A 92 35.89 18.59 9.23
N MET A 93 36.22 17.66 8.34
CA MET A 93 37.45 16.87 8.41
C MET A 93 38.63 17.70 7.91
N GLU A 94 39.86 17.47 8.36
CA GLU A 94 41.04 18.24 7.92
C GLU A 94 41.31 18.17 6.40
N ASN A 95 40.85 17.10 5.75
CA ASN A 95 40.97 16.85 4.31
C ASN A 95 39.70 17.23 3.51
N CYS A 96 38.65 17.73 4.17
CA CYS A 96 37.35 18.02 3.57
C CYS A 96 36.66 19.17 4.31
N ASN A 97 36.98 20.41 3.92
CA ASN A 97 36.72 21.61 4.73
C ASN A 97 35.77 22.59 4.03
N ASN A 98 35.55 22.44 2.71
CA ASN A 98 34.64 23.24 1.91
C ASN A 98 33.29 22.51 1.72
N GLU A 99 32.23 23.29 1.42
CA GLU A 99 30.88 22.76 1.22
C GLU A 99 30.82 21.73 0.07
N GLU A 100 31.57 21.97 -1.01
CA GLU A 100 31.64 21.08 -2.17
C GLU A 100 32.15 19.68 -1.81
N CYS A 101 33.21 19.57 -0.99
CA CYS A 101 33.71 18.26 -0.57
C CYS A 101 32.70 17.52 0.31
N VAL A 102 32.02 18.22 1.23
CA VAL A 102 31.00 17.64 2.11
C VAL A 102 29.82 17.11 1.28
N ASP A 103 29.39 17.85 0.26
CA ASP A 103 28.31 17.43 -0.63
C ASP A 103 28.69 16.22 -1.49
N MET A 104 29.93 16.17 -1.99
CA MET A 104 30.46 14.97 -2.67
C MET A 104 30.46 13.75 -1.74
N LEU A 105 30.95 13.89 -0.50
CA LEU A 105 30.97 12.80 0.46
C LEU A 105 29.55 12.31 0.81
N LYS A 106 28.61 13.23 1.01
CA LYS A 106 27.19 12.88 1.23
C LYS A 106 26.62 12.11 0.05
N LYS A 107 26.97 12.50 -1.18
CA LYS A 107 26.54 11.80 -2.39
C LYS A 107 27.13 10.39 -2.45
N ASP A 108 28.43 10.24 -2.22
CA ASP A 108 29.11 8.93 -2.25
C ASP A 108 28.56 7.98 -1.19
N VAL A 109 28.35 8.47 0.04
CA VAL A 109 27.75 7.68 1.13
C VAL A 109 26.32 7.28 0.77
N ARG A 110 25.53 8.20 0.22
CA ARG A 110 24.16 7.91 -0.22
C ARG A 110 24.14 6.82 -1.30
N GLU A 111 24.97 6.95 -2.32
CA GLU A 111 25.07 5.97 -3.40
C GLU A 111 25.54 4.60 -2.88
N ARG A 112 26.51 4.57 -1.96
CA ARG A 112 26.99 3.33 -1.34
C ARG A 112 25.90 2.62 -0.53
N ILE A 113 25.13 3.37 0.25
CA ILE A 113 23.97 2.87 1.00
C ILE A 113 22.93 2.30 0.05
N GLU A 114 22.61 3.01 -1.04
CA GLU A 114 21.61 2.59 -2.03
C GLU A 114 22.05 1.34 -2.81
N LEU A 115 23.32 1.24 -3.18
CA LEU A 115 23.88 0.05 -3.82
C LEU A 115 23.82 -1.17 -2.90
N TRP A 116 24.21 -1.00 -1.63
CA TRP A 116 24.14 -2.08 -0.64
C TRP A 116 22.69 -2.52 -0.40
N SER A 117 21.78 -1.56 -0.20
CA SER A 117 20.34 -1.81 -0.03
C SER A 117 19.76 -2.58 -1.21
N ARG A 118 20.09 -2.18 -2.45
CA ARG A 118 19.67 -2.89 -3.66
C ARG A 118 20.17 -4.33 -3.69
N GLN A 119 21.47 -4.52 -3.47
CA GLN A 119 22.11 -5.82 -3.61
C GLN A 119 21.65 -6.83 -2.55
N TYR A 120 21.48 -6.40 -1.30
CA TYR A 120 21.28 -7.31 -0.17
C TYR A 120 19.84 -7.35 0.36
N HIS A 121 19.00 -6.38 0.01
CA HIS A 121 17.60 -6.35 0.44
C HIS A 121 16.63 -6.32 -0.73
N ILE A 122 16.68 -5.31 -1.60
CA ILE A 122 15.65 -5.13 -2.64
C ILE A 122 15.69 -6.28 -3.65
N ASN A 123 16.84 -6.56 -4.26
CA ASN A 123 16.95 -7.56 -5.32
C ASN A 123 16.53 -8.97 -4.85
N PRO A 124 17.02 -9.48 -3.69
CA PRO A 124 16.58 -10.80 -3.21
C PRO A 124 15.07 -10.90 -2.98
N ILE A 125 14.45 -9.84 -2.45
CA ILE A 125 12.99 -9.82 -2.25
C ILE A 125 12.27 -9.83 -3.60
N MET A 126 12.72 -9.00 -4.56
CA MET A 126 12.11 -8.93 -5.88
C MET A 126 12.26 -10.23 -6.68
N GLU A 127 13.41 -10.91 -6.58
CA GLU A 127 13.64 -12.24 -7.18
C GLU A 127 12.72 -13.29 -6.57
N THR A 128 12.49 -13.24 -5.25
CA THR A 128 11.54 -14.14 -4.58
C THR A 128 10.12 -13.89 -5.08
N VAL A 129 9.72 -12.62 -5.21
CA VAL A 129 8.39 -12.24 -5.69
C VAL A 129 8.16 -12.64 -7.14
N SER A 130 9.18 -12.60 -8.01
CA SER A 130 9.02 -12.95 -9.43
C SER A 130 8.73 -14.43 -9.66
N ILE A 131 9.18 -15.30 -8.75
CA ILE A 131 8.98 -16.75 -8.83
C ILE A 131 7.90 -17.27 -7.86
N ALA A 132 7.35 -16.41 -7.01
CA ALA A 132 6.41 -16.81 -5.97
C ALA A 132 5.08 -17.31 -6.56
N PRO A 133 4.52 -18.41 -6.04
CA PRO A 133 3.15 -18.82 -6.33
C PRO A 133 2.13 -17.75 -5.94
N LYS A 134 0.98 -17.77 -6.60
CA LYS A 134 -0.08 -16.77 -6.41
C LYS A 134 -0.61 -16.69 -4.96
N GLU A 135 -0.60 -17.81 -4.25
CA GLU A 135 -0.98 -17.90 -2.84
C GLU A 135 0.04 -17.21 -1.92
N GLU A 136 1.33 -17.37 -2.19
CA GLU A 136 2.42 -16.74 -1.43
C GLU A 136 2.43 -15.22 -1.67
N LEU A 137 2.18 -14.77 -2.90
CA LEU A 137 2.02 -13.35 -3.23
C LEU A 137 0.89 -12.71 -2.41
N ALA A 138 -0.25 -13.40 -2.28
CA ALA A 138 -1.38 -12.93 -1.48
C ALA A 138 -1.02 -12.83 0.01
N GLN A 139 -0.33 -13.85 0.55
CA GLN A 139 0.13 -13.85 1.94
C GLN A 139 1.16 -12.75 2.22
N MET A 140 2.07 -12.51 1.29
CA MET A 140 3.07 -11.45 1.41
C MET A 140 2.40 -10.08 1.43
N ALA A 141 1.45 -9.83 0.51
CA ALA A 141 0.68 -8.58 0.48
C ALA A 141 -0.07 -8.35 1.80
N GLU A 142 -0.70 -9.39 2.34
CA GLU A 142 -1.37 -9.31 3.65
C GLU A 142 -0.38 -8.94 4.77
N THR A 143 0.75 -9.64 4.81
CA THR A 143 1.76 -9.49 5.85
C THR A 143 2.36 -8.09 5.87
N LEU A 144 2.64 -7.50 4.70
CA LEU A 144 3.18 -6.14 4.58
C LEU A 144 2.18 -5.08 5.08
N VAL A 145 0.90 -5.23 4.75
CA VAL A 145 -0.14 -4.33 5.27
C VAL A 145 -0.30 -4.50 6.77
N ASN A 146 -0.26 -5.74 7.26
CA ASN A 146 -0.35 -6.03 8.70
C ASN A 146 0.84 -5.46 9.48
N LEU A 147 2.06 -5.58 8.94
CA LEU A 147 3.27 -5.00 9.52
C LEU A 147 3.14 -3.48 9.67
N THR A 148 2.57 -2.83 8.65
CA THR A 148 2.30 -1.38 8.66
C THR A 148 1.31 -1.01 9.76
N SER A 149 0.17 -1.72 9.83
CA SER A 149 -0.82 -1.49 10.89
C SER A 149 -0.23 -1.74 12.29
N PHE A 150 0.56 -2.81 12.44
CA PHE A 150 1.18 -3.17 13.71
C PHE A 150 2.17 -2.11 14.20
N ARG A 151 3.08 -1.64 13.35
CA ARG A 151 4.03 -0.58 13.71
C ARG A 151 3.31 0.69 14.17
N ARG A 152 2.19 1.05 13.52
CA ARG A 152 1.38 2.23 13.89
C ARG A 152 0.57 2.05 15.17
N ASN A 153 0.18 0.84 15.52
CA ASN A 153 -0.48 0.60 16.80
C ASN A 153 0.49 0.72 17.99
N LEU A 154 1.78 0.39 17.78
CA LEU A 154 2.80 0.44 18.82
C LEU A 154 3.48 1.81 18.94
N SER A 155 3.76 2.45 17.81
CA SER A 155 4.25 3.81 17.76
C SER A 155 3.06 4.68 18.13
N MET A 156 3.07 5.37 19.27
CA MET A 156 1.97 6.24 19.74
C MET A 156 1.82 7.50 18.85
N ASP A 157 1.79 7.32 17.54
CA ASP A 157 1.54 8.34 16.54
C ASP A 157 0.02 8.59 16.50
N GLU A 158 -0.48 9.38 17.44
CA GLU A 158 -1.90 9.76 17.55
C GLU A 158 -2.45 10.46 16.29
N PHE A 159 -1.58 10.85 15.34
CA PHE A 159 -1.93 11.56 14.11
C PHE A 159 -1.88 10.70 12.83
N SER A 160 -1.56 9.40 12.89
CA SER A 160 -1.24 8.63 11.66
C SER A 160 -2.00 7.31 11.45
N GLN A 161 -3.09 7.03 12.16
CA GLN A 161 -3.92 5.83 11.92
C GLN A 161 -4.71 5.93 10.60
N SER A 162 -4.03 5.84 9.45
CA SER A 162 -4.67 5.80 8.13
C SER A 162 -4.96 4.38 7.67
N VAL A 163 -4.31 3.38 8.28
CA VAL A 163 -4.48 1.94 7.98
C VAL A 163 -4.66 1.15 9.26
N GLY A 164 -5.73 0.38 9.35
CA GLY A 164 -6.06 -0.42 10.52
C GLY A 164 -7.26 -1.33 10.29
N GLY A 165 -7.48 -2.23 11.25
CA GLY A 165 -8.52 -3.24 11.16
C GLY A 165 -8.13 -4.45 10.31
N PRO A 166 -9.06 -5.39 10.08
CA PRO A 166 -8.70 -6.64 9.40
C PRO A 166 -8.38 -6.39 7.91
N ILE A 167 -7.66 -7.30 7.26
CA ILE A 167 -7.15 -7.09 5.89
C ILE A 167 -7.88 -8.04 4.93
N ASP A 168 -8.36 -7.50 3.81
CA ASP A 168 -8.91 -8.26 2.70
C ASP A 168 -7.88 -8.31 1.57
N VAL A 169 -7.78 -9.46 0.90
CA VAL A 169 -6.78 -9.71 -0.14
C VAL A 169 -7.47 -10.28 -1.37
N ALA A 170 -7.23 -9.63 -2.50
CA ALA A 170 -7.68 -10.09 -3.80
C ALA A 170 -6.49 -10.38 -4.72
N LEU A 171 -6.67 -11.33 -5.61
CA LEU A 171 -5.75 -11.71 -6.65
C LEU A 171 -6.43 -11.50 -8.01
N ILE A 172 -5.67 -10.97 -8.97
CA ILE A 172 -6.13 -10.85 -10.36
C ILE A 172 -5.16 -11.63 -11.24
N THR A 173 -5.64 -12.66 -11.93
CA THR A 173 -4.86 -13.40 -12.92
C THR A 173 -5.57 -13.36 -14.28
N LYS A 174 -4.83 -13.58 -15.37
CA LYS A 174 -5.45 -13.61 -16.71
C LYS A 174 -6.37 -14.82 -16.92
N GLY A 175 -6.09 -15.94 -16.26
CA GLY A 175 -6.90 -17.16 -16.36
C GLY A 175 -8.14 -17.14 -15.46
N ASP A 176 -7.97 -16.73 -14.21
CA ASP A 176 -9.03 -16.83 -13.20
C ASP A 176 -9.82 -15.52 -13.02
N GLY A 177 -9.33 -14.41 -13.58
CA GLY A 177 -9.90 -13.09 -13.34
C GLY A 177 -9.67 -12.62 -11.91
N PHE A 178 -10.65 -11.90 -11.35
CA PHE A 178 -10.61 -11.37 -10.00
C PHE A 178 -11.10 -12.42 -8.98
N ILE A 179 -10.27 -12.74 -7.99
CA ILE A 179 -10.58 -13.68 -6.91
C ILE A 179 -10.27 -13.04 -5.56
N TRP A 180 -11.17 -13.19 -4.59
CA TRP A 180 -10.88 -12.91 -3.19
C TRP A 180 -10.13 -14.09 -2.56
N MET A 181 -8.85 -13.88 -2.23
CA MET A 181 -8.04 -14.85 -1.49
C MET A 181 -8.36 -14.84 0.00
N LYS A 182 -8.65 -13.65 0.52
CA LYS A 182 -9.12 -13.43 1.88
C LYS A 182 -10.15 -12.32 1.87
N ARG A 183 -11.33 -12.60 2.43
CA ARG A 183 -12.40 -11.61 2.55
C ARG A 183 -13.07 -11.74 3.89
N LYS A 184 -13.23 -10.61 4.56
CA LYS A 184 -14.14 -10.50 5.69
C LYS A 184 -15.56 -10.80 5.22
N HIS A 185 -16.14 -11.85 5.79
CA HIS A 185 -17.58 -11.99 5.79
C HIS A 185 -18.11 -11.10 6.91
N TYR A 186 -18.86 -10.05 6.55
CA TYR A 186 -19.55 -9.19 7.52
C TYR A 186 -20.40 -10.02 8.50
N PHE A 187 -20.89 -11.17 8.05
CA PHE A 187 -21.75 -12.04 8.80
C PHE A 187 -21.38 -13.51 8.56
N ASP A 188 -20.93 -14.19 9.61
CA ASP A 188 -20.73 -15.64 9.63
C ASP A 188 -21.87 -16.29 10.43
N LEU A 189 -22.65 -17.12 9.74
CA LEU A 189 -23.81 -17.81 10.29
C LEU A 189 -23.43 -18.76 11.44
N ASN A 190 -22.23 -19.37 11.38
CA ASN A 190 -21.80 -20.40 12.32
C ASN A 190 -21.57 -19.85 13.72
N ILE A 191 -21.09 -18.61 13.83
CA ILE A 191 -20.83 -17.92 15.09
C ILE A 191 -21.98 -16.98 15.51
N ASN A 192 -22.92 -16.71 14.60
CA ASN A 192 -24.10 -15.87 14.85
C ASN A 192 -25.42 -16.66 14.78
N GLN A 193 -25.45 -17.91 15.26
CA GLN A 193 -26.66 -18.74 15.23
C GLN A 193 -27.85 -18.10 15.96
N HIS A 194 -27.58 -17.29 17.00
CA HIS A 194 -28.60 -16.54 17.73
C HIS A 194 -29.37 -15.56 16.84
N PHE A 195 -28.72 -14.94 15.85
CA PHE A 195 -29.36 -14.03 14.89
C PHE A 195 -30.41 -14.79 14.07
N VAL A 196 -30.07 -15.97 13.55
CA VAL A 196 -30.97 -16.86 12.81
C VAL A 196 -32.16 -17.27 13.68
N GLN A 197 -31.87 -17.71 14.92
CA GLN A 197 -32.90 -18.15 15.85
C GLN A 197 -33.91 -17.05 16.18
N ASN A 198 -33.44 -15.80 16.30
CA ASN A 198 -34.31 -14.64 16.57
C ASN A 198 -35.07 -14.19 15.32
N TYR A 199 -34.40 -14.12 14.15
CA TYR A 199 -35.01 -13.71 12.88
C TYR A 199 -36.14 -14.65 12.43
N PHE A 200 -35.99 -15.97 12.65
CA PHE A 200 -37.04 -16.96 12.38
C PHE A 200 -38.04 -17.15 13.53
N ARG A 201 -37.84 -16.52 14.69
CA ARG A 201 -38.79 -16.57 15.81
C ARG A 201 -39.96 -15.61 15.60
N ASP A 202 -39.70 -14.41 15.09
CA ASP A 202 -40.74 -13.40 14.86
C ASP A 202 -41.67 -13.79 13.71
N ASN A 203 -41.16 -14.42 12.64
CA ASN A 203 -42.01 -14.98 11.57
C ASN A 203 -42.95 -16.12 12.02
N ARG A 204 -42.76 -16.71 13.21
CA ARG A 204 -43.67 -17.73 13.78
C ARG A 204 -44.70 -17.14 14.76
N ARG A 205 -44.62 -15.84 15.06
CA ARG A 205 -45.61 -15.13 15.87
C ARG A 205 -46.73 -14.53 15.02
N ASP A 206 -46.42 -14.08 13.80
CA ASP A 206 -47.45 -13.54 12.89
C ASP A 206 -48.40 -14.61 12.33
N ASN A 207 -47.95 -15.86 12.14
CA ASN A 207 -48.81 -16.95 11.66
C ASN A 207 -49.73 -17.60 12.72
N ARG A 208 -49.86 -17.00 13.92
CA ARG A 208 -50.69 -17.54 15.01
C ARG A 208 -51.97 -16.75 15.32
N TYR A 209 -52.31 -15.74 14.52
CA TYR A 209 -53.50 -14.93 14.74
C TYR A 209 -54.68 -15.19 13.79
N ASP A 210 -54.59 -16.17 12.87
CA ASP A 210 -55.61 -16.33 11.80
C ASP A 210 -56.42 -17.65 11.81
N VAL A 211 -56.41 -18.44 12.90
CA VAL A 211 -57.11 -19.76 12.90
C VAL A 211 -58.25 -19.88 13.92
N ASP A 212 -58.52 -18.90 14.78
CA ASP A 212 -59.44 -19.11 15.92
C ASP A 212 -60.77 -18.31 15.88
N ASN A 213 -61.28 -17.92 14.69
CA ASN A 213 -62.62 -17.33 14.60
C ASN A 213 -63.30 -17.61 13.25
N ARG A 214 -63.80 -18.84 13.05
CA ARG A 214 -64.96 -19.15 12.18
C ARG A 214 -65.68 -20.41 12.69
N GLU A 215 -66.55 -20.22 13.69
CA GLU A 215 -67.81 -20.98 13.81
C GLU A 215 -68.97 -20.02 13.51
#